data_AF-A0A5C3QH36-F1
#
_entry.id   AF-A0A5C3QH36-F1
#
_cell.length_a   1.000
_cell.length_b   1.000
_cell.length_c   1.000
_cell.angle_alpha   90.00
_cell.angle_beta   90.00
_cell.angle_gamma   90.00
#
_symmetry.space_group_name_H-M   'P 1'
#
loop_
_entity.id
_entity.type
_entity.pdbx_description
1 polymer ?
#
loop_
_entity_poly.entity_id
_entity_poly.type
_entity_poly.pdbx_seq_one_letter_code
_entity_poly.pdbx_strand_id
1 'polypeptide(L)'
;MAPGPTDMRGPCPGLNTLANHGYVPRNGIVSVDHIMNAAQVRFNLGSGFSKAVASFAVLSRGNPMLNLISIGGESALVHPLPGNIDGIPGGLSKHGRFEGDVSMTRRDAAFGDCASFQPSMFANLLTYAEKLGQDGIVTPEVFVNYRFDLFLQSISKNPKMTFHEGRRAFGYGEAGLTLDLMPDGPAGSPPPPCPYS
;
A
#
# COMPACT_ATOMS: atom_id res chain seq x y z
N MET A 1 -2.67 3.49 18.45
CA MET A 1 -3.65 2.57 19.09
C MET A 1 -3.71 1.32 18.24
N ALA A 2 -3.72 0.13 18.86
CA ALA A 2 -3.88 -1.12 18.10
C ALA A 2 -5.27 -1.15 17.44
N PRO A 3 -5.40 -1.72 16.22
CA PRO A 3 -6.70 -1.89 15.58
C PRO A 3 -7.56 -2.88 16.38
N GLY A 4 -8.86 -2.59 16.49
CA GLY A 4 -9.84 -3.51 17.07
C GLY A 4 -10.21 -4.66 16.12
N PRO A 5 -11.00 -5.64 16.59
CA PRO A 5 -11.36 -6.84 15.81
C PRO A 5 -12.14 -6.54 14.52
N THR A 6 -12.82 -5.40 14.45
CA THR A 6 -13.62 -4.97 13.29
C THR A 6 -12.94 -3.88 12.45
N ASP A 7 -11.74 -3.45 12.85
CA ASP A 7 -11.02 -2.38 12.15
C ASP A 7 -10.28 -2.95 10.94
N MET A 8 -10.53 -2.38 9.77
CA MET A 8 -9.94 -2.85 8.52
C MET A 8 -8.50 -2.38 8.38
N ARG A 9 -7.58 -3.31 8.14
CA ARG A 9 -6.20 -3.07 7.74
C ARG A 9 -5.87 -3.95 6.54
N GLY A 10 -4.93 -3.51 5.72
CA GLY A 10 -4.63 -4.21 4.47
C GLY A 10 -3.18 -4.11 4.02
N PRO A 11 -2.92 -4.18 2.70
CA PRO A 11 -1.57 -4.33 2.18
C PRO A 11 -0.76 -3.03 2.26
N CYS A 12 -1.40 -1.87 2.34
CA CYS A 12 -0.71 -0.57 2.36
C CYS A 12 -0.24 -0.21 3.79
N PRO A 13 1.06 -0.23 4.09
CA PRO A 13 1.56 0.14 5.42
C PRO A 13 1.26 1.61 5.77
N GLY A 14 1.34 2.53 4.80
CA GLY A 14 1.06 3.95 5.02
C GLY A 14 -0.37 4.20 5.52
N LEU A 15 -1.38 3.64 4.85
CA LEU A 15 -2.78 3.77 5.28
C LEU A 15 -3.06 3.07 6.61
N ASN A 16 -2.44 1.91 6.85
CA ASN A 16 -2.54 1.23 8.13
C ASN A 16 -1.99 2.10 9.28
N THR A 17 -0.85 2.77 9.07
CA THR A 17 -0.27 3.72 10.02
C THR A 17 -1.21 4.91 10.26
N LEU A 18 -1.73 5.53 9.20
CA LEU A 18 -2.65 6.66 9.34
C LEU A 18 -3.90 6.28 10.15
N ALA A 19 -4.49 5.12 9.91
CA ALA A 19 -5.65 4.64 10.65
C ALA A 19 -5.31 4.26 12.11
N ASN A 20 -4.17 3.62 12.35
CA ASN A 20 -3.67 3.28 13.69
C ASN A 20 -3.37 4.53 14.54
N HIS A 21 -3.02 5.65 13.89
CA HIS A 21 -2.79 6.93 14.55
C HIS A 21 -4.05 7.82 14.59
N GLY A 22 -5.09 7.50 13.83
CA GLY A 22 -6.37 8.23 13.82
C GLY A 22 -6.37 9.45 12.91
N TYR A 23 -5.46 9.51 11.94
CA TYR A 23 -5.45 10.55 10.90
C TYR A 23 -6.48 10.29 9.80
N VAL A 24 -6.92 9.04 9.67
CA VAL A 24 -8.12 8.63 8.95
C VAL A 24 -9.02 7.83 9.91
N PRO A 25 -10.31 7.60 9.60
CA PRO A 25 -11.19 6.77 10.42
C PRO A 25 -10.53 5.45 10.85
N ARG A 26 -10.52 5.19 12.16
CA ARG A 26 -9.79 4.05 12.75
C ARG A 26 -10.32 2.69 12.29
N ASN A 27 -11.61 2.63 11.94
CA ASN A 27 -12.26 1.46 11.36
C ASN A 27 -11.74 1.07 9.96
N GLY A 28 -10.91 1.91 9.33
CA GLY A 28 -10.32 1.63 8.03
C GLY A 28 -11.26 1.80 6.84
N ILE A 29 -12.43 2.44 7.04
CA ILE A 29 -13.33 2.84 5.95
C ILE A 29 -13.12 4.33 5.69
N VAL A 30 -12.58 4.67 4.53
CA VAL A 30 -12.05 6.00 4.23
C VAL A 30 -12.58 6.53 2.90
N SER A 31 -12.66 7.86 2.76
CA SER A 31 -12.96 8.54 1.51
C SER A 31 -11.70 9.04 0.82
N VAL A 32 -11.83 9.52 -0.42
CA VAL A 32 -10.74 10.20 -1.12
C VAL A 32 -10.19 11.36 -0.29
N ASP A 33 -11.06 12.19 0.30
CA ASP A 33 -10.66 13.36 1.07
C ASP A 33 -9.96 12.98 2.38
N HIS A 34 -10.40 11.90 3.05
CA HIS A 34 -9.70 11.38 4.21
C HIS A 34 -8.25 11.01 3.86
N ILE A 35 -8.03 10.27 2.77
CA ILE A 35 -6.69 9.85 2.34
C ILE A 35 -5.87 11.07 1.93
N MET A 36 -6.41 11.93 1.07
CA MET A 36 -5.71 13.08 0.52
C MET A 36 -5.24 14.05 1.62
N ASN A 37 -6.11 14.35 2.59
CA ASN A 37 -5.77 15.25 3.69
C ASN A 37 -4.75 14.62 4.64
N ALA A 38 -4.93 13.35 5.00
CA ALA A 38 -4.01 12.66 5.91
C ALA A 38 -2.62 12.46 5.28
N ALA A 39 -2.56 12.10 3.99
CA ALA A 39 -1.29 11.92 3.28
C ALA A 39 -0.50 13.23 3.17
N GLN A 40 -1.16 14.34 2.90
CA GLN A 40 -0.52 15.66 2.91
C GLN A 40 -0.02 16.03 4.30
N VAL A 41 -0.88 15.99 5.32
CA VAL A 41 -0.53 16.50 6.65
C VAL A 41 0.51 15.62 7.35
N ARG A 42 0.55 14.32 7.05
CA ARG A 42 1.37 13.36 7.80
C ARG A 42 2.56 12.78 7.04
N PHE A 43 2.47 12.73 5.72
CA PHE A 43 3.55 12.26 4.86
C PHE A 43 4.09 13.35 3.93
N ASN A 44 3.55 14.57 3.97
CA ASN A 44 3.85 15.65 3.03
C ASN A 44 3.77 15.22 1.55
N LEU A 45 2.85 14.31 1.26
CA LEU A 45 2.63 13.80 -0.07
C LEU A 45 1.78 14.80 -0.87
N GLY A 46 2.20 15.13 -2.10
CA GLY A 46 1.51 16.11 -2.95
C GLY A 46 0.01 15.82 -3.11
N SER A 47 -0.81 16.87 -3.07
CA SER A 47 -2.28 16.77 -3.09
C SER A 47 -2.79 16.14 -4.39
N GLY A 48 -2.22 16.51 -5.54
CA GLY A 48 -2.57 15.97 -6.85
C GLY A 48 -2.33 14.46 -6.93
N PHE A 49 -1.12 14.02 -6.56
CA PHE A 49 -0.77 12.60 -6.52
C PHE A 49 -1.66 11.83 -5.53
N SER A 50 -1.82 12.36 -4.30
CA SER A 50 -2.64 11.73 -3.26
C SER A 50 -4.10 11.56 -3.71
N LYS A 51 -4.68 12.60 -4.32
CA LYS A 51 -6.04 12.56 -4.85
C LYS A 51 -6.17 11.58 -6.00
N ALA A 52 -5.20 11.53 -6.91
CA ALA A 52 -5.20 10.61 -8.04
C ALA A 52 -5.18 9.14 -7.58
N VAL A 53 -4.25 8.79 -6.68
CA VAL A 53 -4.12 7.42 -6.15
C VAL A 53 -5.34 7.03 -5.31
N ALA A 54 -5.84 7.94 -4.46
CA ALA A 54 -7.04 7.68 -3.66
C ALA A 54 -8.30 7.52 -4.52
N SER A 55 -8.46 8.33 -5.57
CA SER A 55 -9.58 8.22 -6.50
C SER A 55 -9.52 6.90 -7.28
N PHE A 56 -8.32 6.52 -7.74
CA PHE A 56 -8.12 5.22 -8.37
C PHE A 56 -8.42 4.05 -7.42
N ALA A 57 -8.05 4.16 -6.15
CA ALA A 57 -8.38 3.18 -5.13
C ALA A 57 -9.91 3.02 -5.00
N VAL A 58 -10.65 4.11 -4.82
CA VAL A 58 -12.12 4.08 -4.73
C VAL A 58 -12.76 3.52 -6.00
N LEU A 59 -12.32 3.96 -7.19
CA LEU A 59 -12.84 3.46 -8.47
C LEU A 59 -12.56 1.98 -8.71
N SER A 60 -11.40 1.49 -8.27
CA SER A 60 -10.98 0.11 -8.56
C SER A 60 -11.47 -0.90 -7.53
N ARG A 61 -11.63 -0.48 -6.27
CA ARG A 61 -11.82 -1.36 -5.10
C ARG A 61 -12.83 -0.90 -4.06
N GLY A 62 -13.34 0.32 -4.18
CA GLY A 62 -14.31 0.91 -3.26
C GLY A 62 -15.69 1.04 -3.89
N ASN A 63 -16.43 2.07 -3.45
CA ASN A 63 -17.70 2.50 -4.02
C ASN A 63 -17.59 3.99 -4.37
N PRO A 64 -17.55 4.36 -5.67
CA PRO A 64 -17.40 5.75 -6.10
C PRO A 64 -18.64 6.61 -5.87
N MET A 65 -19.84 6.04 -5.73
CA MET A 65 -21.05 6.81 -5.40
C MET A 65 -21.06 7.24 -3.94
N LEU A 66 -20.54 6.40 -3.05
CA LEU A 66 -20.36 6.73 -1.63
C LEU A 66 -19.07 7.52 -1.37
N ASN A 67 -18.15 7.55 -2.35
CA ASN A 67 -16.78 8.01 -2.15
C ASN A 67 -16.12 7.30 -0.96
N LEU A 68 -16.24 5.96 -0.90
CA LEU A 68 -15.70 5.15 0.21
C LEU A 68 -14.89 3.96 -0.28
N ILE A 69 -13.88 3.58 0.49
CA ILE A 69 -13.12 2.35 0.33
C ILE A 69 -12.72 1.77 1.69
N SER A 70 -12.66 0.45 1.77
CA SER A 70 -11.96 -0.26 2.86
C SER A 70 -10.47 -0.34 2.57
N ILE A 71 -9.63 0.12 3.50
CA ILE A 71 -8.16 -0.04 3.38
C ILE A 71 -7.71 -1.50 3.60
N GLY A 72 -8.63 -2.36 4.06
CA GLY A 72 -8.45 -3.80 4.25
C GLY A 72 -9.24 -4.61 3.22
N GLY A 73 -9.96 -5.63 3.69
CA GLY A 73 -10.81 -6.50 2.86
C GLY A 73 -12.22 -5.96 2.66
N GLU A 74 -13.13 -6.84 2.23
CA GLU A 74 -14.53 -6.53 2.00
C GLU A 74 -15.24 -6.03 3.27
N SER A 75 -16.17 -5.08 3.11
CA SER A 75 -16.92 -4.49 4.22
C SER A 75 -18.35 -4.19 3.78
N ALA A 76 -19.33 -4.51 4.62
CA ALA A 76 -20.73 -4.18 4.37
C ALA A 76 -20.99 -2.66 4.26
N LEU A 77 -20.09 -1.84 4.82
CA LEU A 77 -20.15 -0.38 4.72
C LEU A 77 -19.76 0.13 3.32
N VAL A 78 -19.13 -0.71 2.50
CA VAL A 78 -18.71 -0.39 1.13
C VAL A 78 -19.30 -1.43 0.19
N HIS A 79 -20.62 -1.34 -0.01
CA HIS A 79 -21.36 -2.27 -0.86
C HIS A 79 -21.12 -1.99 -2.36
N PRO A 80 -21.36 -2.97 -3.25
CA PRO A 80 -21.23 -2.79 -4.70
C PRO A 80 -22.10 -1.68 -5.27
N LEU A 81 -21.68 -1.11 -6.41
CA LEU A 81 -22.56 -0.23 -7.17
C LEU A 81 -23.80 -0.98 -7.68
N PRO A 82 -24.93 -0.28 -7.92
CA PRO A 82 -26.10 -0.87 -8.55
C PRO A 82 -25.73 -1.64 -9.83
N GLY A 83 -26.16 -2.90 -9.91
CA GLY A 83 -25.86 -3.79 -11.03
C GLY A 83 -24.42 -4.33 -11.06
N ASN A 84 -23.61 -4.12 -10.02
CA ASN A 84 -22.20 -4.52 -9.93
C ASN A 84 -21.36 -4.03 -11.14
N ILE A 85 -21.66 -2.85 -11.66
CA ILE A 85 -21.10 -2.32 -12.91
C ILE A 85 -19.57 -2.14 -12.88
N ASP A 86 -18.99 -1.96 -11.69
CA ASP A 86 -17.55 -1.86 -11.44
C ASP A 86 -16.98 -3.15 -10.80
N GLY A 87 -17.79 -4.19 -10.67
CA GLY A 87 -17.49 -5.44 -9.97
C GLY A 87 -17.96 -5.42 -8.50
N ILE A 88 -17.43 -6.35 -7.71
CA ILE A 88 -17.70 -6.41 -6.26
C ILE A 88 -16.55 -5.68 -5.55
N PRO A 89 -16.80 -4.60 -4.79
CA PRO A 89 -15.81 -3.93 -3.96
C PRO A 89 -15.09 -4.96 -3.10
N GLY A 90 -13.79 -4.77 -2.97
CA GLY A 90 -12.90 -5.74 -2.33
C GLY A 90 -12.17 -5.21 -1.12
N GLY A 91 -12.24 -3.88 -0.94
CA GLY A 91 -11.16 -3.15 -0.30
C GLY A 91 -9.83 -3.32 -1.03
N LEU A 92 -8.80 -2.68 -0.47
CA LEU A 92 -7.46 -2.74 -1.00
C LEU A 92 -6.83 -4.13 -0.93
N SER A 93 -7.36 -5.07 -0.13
CA SER A 93 -6.83 -6.43 0.00
C SER A 93 -7.24 -7.37 -1.13
N LYS A 94 -8.13 -6.93 -2.03
CA LYS A 94 -8.54 -7.76 -3.16
C LYS A 94 -7.50 -7.71 -4.28
N HIS A 95 -7.07 -8.89 -4.72
CA HIS A 95 -6.01 -9.08 -5.70
C HIS A 95 -6.39 -8.71 -7.14
N GLY A 96 -5.47 -8.04 -7.87
CA GLY A 96 -5.47 -7.93 -9.34
C GLY A 96 -5.75 -6.55 -9.97
N ARG A 97 -6.23 -5.54 -9.23
CA ARG A 97 -6.44 -4.16 -9.74
C ARG A 97 -5.55 -3.13 -9.07
N PHE A 98 -5.46 -3.19 -7.73
CA PHE A 98 -4.67 -2.29 -6.91
C PHE A 98 -3.57 -3.08 -6.20
N GLU A 99 -3.96 -4.02 -5.32
CA GLU A 99 -3.07 -5.04 -4.80
C GLU A 99 -2.66 -6.01 -5.91
N GLY A 100 -1.41 -6.47 -5.86
CA GLY A 100 -0.94 -7.55 -6.71
C GLY A 100 0.41 -8.12 -6.25
N ASP A 101 0.89 -9.06 -7.05
CA ASP A 101 2.06 -9.87 -6.74
C ASP A 101 3.36 -9.06 -6.63
N VAL A 102 4.41 -9.71 -6.10
CA VAL A 102 5.74 -9.10 -5.91
C VAL A 102 5.70 -7.91 -4.94
N SER A 103 4.92 -8.08 -3.87
CA SER A 103 4.88 -7.14 -2.74
C SER A 103 6.10 -7.32 -1.83
N MET A 104 6.62 -6.24 -1.25
CA MET A 104 7.90 -6.28 -0.50
C MET A 104 7.80 -7.00 0.84
N THR A 105 6.61 -7.02 1.46
CA THR A 105 6.39 -7.58 2.81
C THR A 105 5.09 -8.37 2.93
N ARG A 106 4.42 -8.62 1.81
CA ARG A 106 3.17 -9.39 1.68
C ARG A 106 3.40 -10.47 0.63
N ARG A 107 2.82 -11.65 0.85
CA ARG A 107 2.93 -12.75 -0.12
C ARG A 107 1.98 -12.54 -1.29
N ASP A 108 2.30 -13.18 -2.41
CA ASP A 108 1.40 -13.27 -3.56
C ASP A 108 0.08 -13.97 -3.22
N ALA A 109 -1.00 -13.53 -3.85
CA ALA A 109 -2.35 -14.03 -3.56
C ALA A 109 -2.53 -15.52 -3.91
N ALA A 110 -1.73 -16.05 -4.83
CA ALA A 110 -1.71 -17.48 -5.16
C ALA A 110 -1.34 -18.37 -3.97
N PHE A 111 -0.70 -17.81 -2.94
CA PHE A 111 -0.29 -18.52 -1.72
C PHE A 111 -1.15 -18.15 -0.49
N GLY A 112 -2.30 -17.51 -0.68
CA GLY A 112 -3.26 -17.18 0.38
C GLY A 112 -3.36 -15.67 0.64
N ASP A 113 -3.34 -15.30 1.92
CA ASP A 113 -3.51 -13.91 2.36
C ASP A 113 -2.39 -12.99 1.87
N CYS A 114 -2.74 -12.09 0.94
CA CYS A 114 -1.86 -11.09 0.34
C CYS A 114 -1.86 -9.73 1.03
N ALA A 115 -2.61 -9.57 2.13
CA ALA A 115 -2.72 -8.30 2.84
C ALA A 115 -1.91 -8.27 4.14
N SER A 116 -1.85 -9.41 4.85
CA SER A 116 -1.16 -9.51 6.12
C SER A 116 0.36 -9.42 5.98
N PHE A 117 0.97 -8.65 6.89
CA PHE A 117 2.41 -8.53 7.02
C PHE A 117 3.08 -9.89 7.21
N GLN A 118 4.17 -10.13 6.48
CA GLN A 118 4.95 -11.36 6.54
C GLN A 118 6.29 -11.08 7.24
N PRO A 119 6.48 -11.47 8.52
CA PRO A 119 7.71 -11.22 9.25
C PRO A 119 8.95 -11.80 8.58
N SER A 120 8.84 -12.97 7.93
CA SER A 120 9.95 -13.60 7.21
C SER A 120 10.40 -12.82 5.98
N MET A 121 9.46 -12.19 5.25
CA MET A 121 9.81 -11.32 4.12
C MET A 121 10.48 -10.04 4.59
N PHE A 122 10.00 -9.46 5.68
CA PHE A 122 10.64 -8.29 6.27
C PHE A 122 12.04 -8.61 6.80
N ALA A 123 12.21 -9.73 7.50
CA ALA A 123 13.53 -10.20 7.91
C ALA A 123 14.46 -10.38 6.70
N ASN A 124 13.95 -10.93 5.59
CA ASN A 124 14.72 -11.04 4.35
C ASN A 124 15.14 -9.67 3.80
N LEU A 125 14.22 -8.70 3.72
CA LEU A 125 14.53 -7.31 3.35
C LEU A 125 15.66 -6.71 4.21
N LEU A 126 15.64 -6.95 5.54
CA LEU A 126 16.70 -6.48 6.43
C LEU A 126 18.07 -7.10 6.08
N THR A 127 18.12 -8.37 5.66
CA THR A 127 19.40 -8.96 5.20
C THR A 127 19.96 -8.29 3.93
N TYR A 128 19.10 -7.73 3.08
CA TYR A 128 19.55 -6.93 1.94
C TYR A 128 20.05 -5.56 2.38
N ALA A 129 19.35 -4.93 3.33
CA ALA A 129 19.78 -3.67 3.92
C ALA A 129 21.14 -3.79 4.62
N GLU A 130 21.41 -4.90 5.31
CA GLU A 130 22.72 -5.19 5.91
C GLU A 130 23.83 -5.37 4.86
N LYS A 131 23.52 -5.99 3.72
CA LYS A 131 24.51 -6.31 2.67
C LYS A 131 24.80 -5.16 1.71
N LEU A 132 23.77 -4.40 1.36
CA LEU A 132 23.79 -3.41 0.28
C LEU A 132 23.46 -1.99 0.78
N GLY A 133 22.90 -1.87 1.97
CA GLY A 133 22.58 -0.59 2.57
C GLY A 133 23.78 0.06 3.24
N GLN A 134 23.73 1.38 3.36
CA GLN A 134 24.66 2.13 4.21
C GLN A 134 24.13 2.08 5.64
N ASP A 135 24.93 1.56 6.59
CA ASP A 135 24.55 1.40 8.00
C ASP A 135 23.25 0.61 8.25
N GLY A 136 22.94 -0.37 7.39
CA GLY A 136 21.70 -1.17 7.50
C GLY A 136 20.43 -0.41 7.08
N ILE A 137 20.58 0.76 6.46
CA ILE A 137 19.46 1.56 5.95
C ILE A 137 19.02 1.01 4.59
N VAL A 138 17.71 0.98 4.37
CA VAL A 138 17.15 0.62 3.06
C VAL A 138 17.40 1.75 2.06
N THR A 139 18.17 1.44 1.01
CA THR A 139 18.51 2.37 -0.09
C THR A 139 17.81 1.97 -1.40
N PRO A 140 17.87 2.79 -2.47
CA PRO A 140 17.41 2.37 -3.80
C PRO A 140 18.06 1.05 -4.27
N GLU A 141 19.35 0.86 -4.01
CA GLU A 141 20.07 -0.37 -4.39
C GLU A 141 19.52 -1.61 -3.64
N VAL A 142 19.22 -1.47 -2.35
CA VAL A 142 18.57 -2.52 -1.54
C VAL A 142 17.23 -2.91 -2.19
N PHE A 143 16.38 -1.94 -2.52
CA PHE A 143 15.08 -2.24 -3.11
C PHE A 143 15.13 -2.78 -4.53
N VAL A 144 16.05 -2.30 -5.37
CA VAL A 144 16.22 -2.85 -6.73
C VAL A 144 16.56 -4.33 -6.66
N ASN A 145 17.56 -4.70 -5.85
CA ASN A 145 17.98 -6.10 -5.72
C ASN A 145 16.91 -6.96 -5.04
N TYR A 146 16.37 -6.51 -3.91
CA TYR A 146 15.36 -7.27 -3.17
C TYR A 146 14.09 -7.50 -3.99
N ARG A 147 13.59 -6.49 -4.71
CA ARG A 147 12.40 -6.63 -5.56
C ARG A 147 12.65 -7.51 -6.77
N PHE A 148 13.84 -7.46 -7.36
CA PHE A 148 14.20 -8.34 -8.46
C PHE A 148 14.21 -9.80 -8.01
N ASP A 149 14.76 -10.08 -6.82
CA ASP A 149 14.74 -11.42 -6.24
C ASP A 149 13.32 -11.90 -5.91
N LEU A 150 12.44 -11.04 -5.40
CA LEU A 150 11.02 -11.37 -5.22
C LEU A 150 10.33 -11.68 -6.56
N PHE A 151 10.66 -10.94 -7.61
CA PHE A 151 10.13 -11.17 -8.95
C PHE A 151 10.57 -12.54 -9.51
N LEU A 152 11.86 -12.88 -9.41
CA LEU A 152 12.38 -14.19 -9.82
C LEU A 152 11.73 -15.34 -9.03
N GLN A 153 11.51 -15.14 -7.73
CA GLN A 153 10.80 -16.10 -6.89
C GLN A 153 9.34 -16.27 -7.32
N SER A 154 8.65 -15.18 -7.64
CA SER A 154 7.26 -15.22 -8.10
C SER A 154 7.16 -15.93 -9.45
N ILE A 155 8.01 -15.61 -10.43
CA ILE A 155 8.03 -16.31 -11.73
C ILE A 155 8.23 -17.82 -11.56
N SER A 156 9.13 -18.23 -10.66
CA SER A 156 9.45 -19.65 -10.49
C SER A 156 8.40 -20.43 -9.70
N LYS A 157 7.68 -19.79 -8.76
CA LYS A 157 6.80 -20.47 -7.80
C LYS A 157 5.31 -20.18 -8.00
N ASN A 158 4.96 -19.07 -8.62
CA ASN A 158 3.58 -18.59 -8.77
C ASN A 158 3.11 -18.76 -10.22
N PRO A 159 2.45 -19.88 -10.58
CA PRO A 159 1.95 -20.08 -11.94
C PRO A 159 0.79 -19.13 -12.31
N LYS A 160 0.28 -18.37 -11.36
CA LYS A 160 -0.82 -17.39 -11.54
C LYS A 160 -0.32 -15.94 -11.40
N MET A 161 1.00 -15.72 -11.47
CA MET A 161 1.62 -14.42 -11.28
C MET A 161 1.01 -13.36 -12.22
N THR A 162 0.69 -12.21 -11.63
CA THR A 162 0.24 -11.00 -12.35
C THR A 162 1.26 -9.89 -12.19
N PHE A 163 1.93 -9.52 -13.28
CA PHE A 163 2.97 -8.49 -13.26
C PHE A 163 2.94 -7.61 -14.53
N HIS A 164 1.72 -7.22 -14.92
CA HIS A 164 1.48 -6.28 -16.01
C HIS A 164 2.02 -4.88 -15.69
N GLU A 165 2.07 -3.99 -16.69
CA GLU A 165 2.65 -2.63 -16.56
C GLU A 165 2.11 -1.86 -15.37
N GLY A 166 0.79 -1.88 -15.14
CA GLY A 166 0.17 -1.26 -13.97
C GLY A 166 0.74 -1.78 -12.63
N ARG A 167 0.86 -3.11 -12.45
CA ARG A 167 1.41 -3.67 -11.21
C ARG A 167 2.89 -3.37 -11.06
N ARG A 168 3.65 -3.38 -12.16
CA ARG A 168 5.05 -2.93 -12.17
C ARG A 168 5.17 -1.49 -11.69
N ALA A 169 4.41 -0.57 -12.28
CA ALA A 169 4.42 0.85 -11.89
C ALA A 169 4.08 1.04 -10.41
N PHE A 170 3.02 0.40 -9.90
CA PHE A 170 2.68 0.45 -8.47
C PHE A 170 3.78 -0.16 -7.60
N GLY A 171 4.34 -1.31 -7.96
CA GLY A 171 5.39 -1.97 -7.17
C GLY A 171 6.67 -1.15 -7.01
N TYR A 172 7.15 -0.51 -8.09
CA TYR A 172 8.29 0.40 -8.02
C TYR A 172 7.94 1.73 -7.34
N GLY A 173 6.72 2.25 -7.57
CA GLY A 173 6.21 3.43 -6.87
C GLY A 173 6.12 3.24 -5.36
N GLU A 174 5.69 2.07 -4.89
CA GLU A 174 5.65 1.69 -3.46
C GLU A 174 7.05 1.69 -2.82
N ALA A 175 8.08 1.27 -3.57
CA ALA A 175 9.46 1.33 -3.13
C ALA A 175 9.93 2.79 -2.99
N GLY A 176 9.65 3.63 -3.99
CA GLY A 176 9.91 5.07 -3.94
C GLY A 176 9.22 5.75 -2.75
N LEU A 177 7.92 5.50 -2.56
CA LEU A 177 7.17 6.00 -1.40
C LEU A 177 7.79 5.56 -0.07
N THR A 178 8.35 4.36 0.01
CA THR A 178 9.02 3.92 1.24
C THR A 178 10.32 4.71 1.48
N LEU A 179 11.11 4.94 0.42
CA LEU A 179 12.34 5.72 0.48
C LEU A 179 12.09 7.20 0.78
N ASP A 180 10.99 7.77 0.29
CA ASP A 180 10.71 9.19 0.42
C ASP A 180 9.94 9.54 1.71
N LEU A 181 9.08 8.64 2.19
CA LEU A 181 8.12 8.96 3.26
C LEU A 181 8.49 8.41 4.64
N MET A 182 9.36 7.40 4.70
CA MET A 182 9.69 6.69 5.94
C MET A 182 11.02 7.09 6.61
N PRO A 183 11.99 7.75 5.95
CA PRO A 183 13.11 8.35 6.68
C PRO A 183 12.61 9.38 7.70
N ASP A 184 13.28 9.43 8.85
CA ASP A 184 13.03 10.48 9.82
C ASP A 184 13.33 11.85 9.20
N GLY A 185 12.38 12.78 9.32
CA GLY A 185 12.65 14.19 9.07
C GLY A 185 13.64 14.74 10.10
N PRO A 186 14.32 15.88 9.81
CA PRO A 186 15.09 16.57 10.85
C PRO A 186 14.18 16.82 12.05
N ALA A 187 14.66 16.52 13.26
CA ALA A 187 13.85 16.56 14.49
C ALA A 187 12.95 17.82 14.54
N GLY A 188 11.63 17.61 14.50
CA GLY A 188 10.64 18.70 14.54
C GLY A 188 10.19 19.27 13.19
N SER A 189 10.67 18.74 12.06
CA SER A 189 10.30 19.20 10.71
C SER A 189 9.37 18.20 10.03
N PRO A 190 8.27 18.64 9.38
CA PRO A 190 7.61 17.79 8.39
C PRO A 190 8.62 17.42 7.29
N PRO A 191 8.51 16.22 6.67
CA PRO A 191 9.38 15.85 5.56
C PRO A 191 9.30 16.92 4.46
N PRO A 192 10.38 17.18 3.68
CA PRO A 192 10.35 18.18 2.62
C PRO A 192 9.27 17.84 1.57
N PRO A 193 8.67 18.84 0.90
CA PRO A 193 7.65 18.58 -0.10
C PRO A 193 8.21 17.73 -1.24
N CYS A 194 7.46 16.71 -1.63
CA CYS A 194 7.78 15.86 -2.78
C CYS A 194 7.96 16.76 -4.02
N PRO A 195 9.07 16.69 -4.77
CA PRO A 195 9.43 17.64 -5.82
C PRO A 195 8.50 17.63 -7.05
N TYR A 196 7.45 16.81 -7.04
CA TYR A 196 6.49 16.63 -8.12
C TYR A 196 5.06 17.08 -7.75
N SER A 197 4.93 18.00 -6.78
CA SER A 197 3.65 18.64 -6.41
C SER A 197 3.05 19.50 -7.52
#